data_AF-A0A966VDX4-F1
#
_entry.id   AF-A0A966VDX4-F1
#
_cell.length_a   1.000
_cell.length_b   1.000
_cell.length_c   1.000
_cell.angle_alpha   90.00
_cell.angle_beta   90.00
_cell.angle_gamma   90.00
#
_symmetry.space_group_name_H-M   'P 1'
#
loop_
_entity.id
_entity.type
_entity.pdbx_description
1 polymer ?
#
loop_
_entity_poly.entity_id
_entity_poly.type
_entity_poly.pdbx_seq_one_letter_code
_entity_poly.pdbx_strand_id
1 'polypeptide(L)' 'MAEVDKAVELLNSDANLAFVDLPPTNSFQRRKQHHAVMEHGFKSSSVGEGKDRAVRVSRDGKA' A
#
# COMPACT_ATOMS: atom_id res chain seq x y z
N MET A 1 -6.88 -1.77 8.61
CA MET A 1 -6.16 -2.83 7.89
C MET A 1 -6.91 -3.24 6.63
N ALA A 2 -8.25 -3.33 6.67
CA ALA A 2 -9.10 -3.68 5.51
C ALA A 2 -8.74 -3.01 4.16
N GLU A 3 -8.20 -1.78 4.14
CA GLU A 3 -7.78 -1.11 2.91
C GLU A 3 -6.50 -1.73 2.31
N VAL A 4 -5.55 -2.12 3.16
CA VAL A 4 -4.33 -2.84 2.75
C VAL A 4 -4.70 -4.22 2.24
N ASP A 5 -5.59 -4.92 2.95
CA ASP A 5 -6.07 -6.25 2.54
C ASP A 5 -6.69 -6.20 1.14
N LYS A 6 -7.57 -5.20 0.89
CA LYS A 6 -8.15 -4.97 -0.44
C LYS A 6 -7.11 -4.63 -1.51
N ALA A 7 -6.13 -3.80 -1.19
CA ALA A 7 -5.07 -3.45 -2.13
C ALA A 7 -4.21 -4.66 -2.50
N VAL A 8 -3.89 -5.52 -1.52
CA VAL A 8 -3.17 -6.78 -1.72
C VAL A 8 -4.01 -7.76 -2.52
N GLU A 9 -5.30 -7.88 -2.25
CA GLU A 9 -6.23 -8.71 -3.03
C GLU A 9 -6.26 -8.26 -4.49
N LEU A 10 -6.42 -6.96 -4.75
CA LEU A 10 -6.37 -6.41 -6.11
C LEU A 10 -5.05 -6.74 -6.84
N LEU A 11 -3.91 -6.57 -6.18
CA LEU A 11 -2.60 -6.90 -6.74
C LEU A 11 -2.40 -8.40 -6.98
N ASN A 12 -3.06 -9.27 -6.21
CA ASN A 12 -3.02 -10.72 -6.42
C ASN A 12 -3.99 -11.17 -7.51
N SER A 13 -5.15 -10.53 -7.63
CA SER A 13 -6.17 -10.85 -8.63
C SER A 13 -5.81 -10.35 -10.03
N ASP A 14 -5.13 -9.20 -10.13
CA ASP A 14 -4.71 -8.63 -11.41
C ASP A 14 -3.18 -8.61 -11.54
N ALA A 15 -2.66 -9.56 -12.32
CA ALA A 15 -1.23 -9.69 -12.56
C ALA A 15 -0.62 -8.53 -13.36
N ASN A 16 -1.43 -7.71 -14.05
CA ASN A 16 -0.98 -6.53 -14.78
C ASN A 16 -0.88 -5.29 -13.90
N LEU A 17 -1.41 -5.35 -12.67
CA LEU A 17 -1.44 -4.22 -11.76
C LEU A 17 -0.10 -4.16 -11.00
N ALA A 18 0.72 -3.15 -11.33
CA ALA A 18 2.05 -3.01 -10.72
C ALA A 18 1.99 -2.44 -9.28
N PHE A 19 1.02 -1.58 -9.00
CA PHE A 19 0.84 -0.91 -7.72
C PHE A 19 -0.61 -0.49 -7.48
N VAL A 20 -0.96 -0.32 -6.19
CA VAL A 20 -2.24 0.25 -5.73
C VAL A 20 -1.96 1.38 -4.76
N ASP A 21 -2.61 2.53 -4.96
CA ASP A 21 -2.56 3.64 -4.02
C ASP A 21 -3.68 3.51 -2.98
N LEU A 22 -3.31 3.57 -1.70
CA LEU A 22 -4.25 3.65 -0.61
C LEU A 22 -4.80 5.07 -0.48
N PRO A 23 -5.97 5.27 0.15
CA PRO A 23 -6.46 6.60 0.46
C PRO A 23 -5.44 7.43 1.26
N PRO A 24 -5.34 8.75 1.03
CA PRO A 24 -4.49 9.62 1.84
C PRO A 24 -4.92 9.58 3.30
N THR A 25 -3.96 9.40 4.20
CA THR A 25 -4.22 9.33 5.64
C THR A 25 -3.22 10.16 6.42
N ASN A 26 -3.43 10.33 7.73
CA ASN A 26 -2.45 10.98 8.60
C ASN A 26 -1.17 10.11 8.77
N SER A 27 -0.12 10.71 9.35
CA SER A 27 1.19 10.07 9.55
C SER A 27 1.13 8.78 10.37
N PHE A 28 0.28 8.73 11.39
CA PHE A 28 0.10 7.54 12.23
C PHE A 28 -0.55 6.39 11.46
N GLN A 29 -1.60 6.67 10.70
CA GLN A 29 -2.28 5.68 9.86
C GLN A 29 -1.37 5.18 8.73
N ARG A 30 -0.62 6.06 8.06
CA ARG A 30 0.35 5.65 7.03
C ARG A 30 1.40 4.71 7.59
N ARG A 31 1.90 4.96 8.81
CA ARG A 31 2.85 4.05 9.47
C ARG A 31 2.24 2.66 9.71
N LYS A 32 0.97 2.58 10.13
CA LYS A 32 0.26 1.30 10.26
C LYS A 32 0.09 0.60 8.92
N GLN A 33 -0.29 1.33 7.87
CA GLN A 33 -0.42 0.79 6.52
C GLN A 33 0.91 0.24 6.01
N HIS A 34 2.03 0.97 6.20
CA HIS A 34 3.36 0.50 5.85
C HIS A 34 3.71 -0.84 6.53
N HIS A 35 3.46 -0.95 7.84
CA HIS A 35 3.71 -2.19 8.58
C HIS A 35 2.88 -3.35 8.05
N ALA A 36 1.58 -3.12 7.86
CA ALA A 36 0.65 -4.11 7.33
C ALA A 36 1.10 -4.64 5.96
N VAL A 37 1.48 -3.73 5.05
CA VAL A 37 1.92 -4.10 3.70
C VAL A 37 3.18 -4.98 3.75
N MET A 38 4.11 -4.70 4.67
CA MET A 38 5.29 -5.54 4.89
C MET A 38 4.95 -6.92 5.44
N GLU A 39 3.95 -7.02 6.33
CA GLU A 39 3.47 -8.32 6.86
C GLU A 39 2.89 -9.22 5.76
N HIS A 40 2.33 -8.63 4.69
CA HIS A 40 1.90 -9.36 3.50
C HIS A 40 3.03 -9.69 2.51
N GLY A 41 4.27 -9.26 2.78
CA GLY A 41 5.41 -9.47 1.88
C GLY A 41 5.42 -8.56 0.65
N PHE A 42 4.72 -7.43 0.69
CA PHE A 42 4.72 -6.42 -0.38
C PHE A 42 5.60 -5.23 -0.02
N LYS A 43 6.00 -4.43 -1.03
CA LYS A 43 6.67 -3.15 -0.80
C LYS A 43 5.66 -2.03 -0.63
N SER A 44 6.00 -1.06 0.20
CA SER A 44 5.23 0.17 0.37
C SER A 44 6.11 1.40 0.21
N SER A 45 5.56 2.44 -0.40
CA SER A 45 6.20 3.76 -0.53
C SER A 45 5.19 4.86 -0.24
N SER A 46 5.62 6.04 0.22
CA SER A 46 4.72 7.18 0.36
C SER A 46 4.73 8.00 -0.94
N VAL A 47 3.54 8.34 -1.43
CA VAL A 47 3.36 9.18 -2.62
C VAL A 47 2.49 10.40 -2.27
N GLY A 48 2.64 11.49 -3.03
CA GLY A 48 1.93 12.75 -2.76
C GLY A 48 2.52 13.57 -1.61
N GLU A 49 1.92 14.74 -1.37
CA GLU A 49 2.40 15.73 -0.40
C GLU A 49 1.29 16.19 0.55
N GLY A 50 1.66 16.68 1.74
CA GLY A 50 0.73 17.25 2.71
C GLY A 50 -0.48 16.36 3.03
N LYS A 51 -1.67 16.84 2.67
CA LYS A 51 -2.96 16.17 2.92
C LYS A 51 -3.25 15.04 1.93
N ASP A 52 -2.64 15.09 0.76
CA ASP A 52 -2.80 14.09 -0.32
C ASP A 52 -1.78 12.97 -0.22
N ARG A 53 -0.96 12.98 0.84
CA ARG A 53 0.09 12.00 1.04
C ARG A 53 -0.52 10.65 1.43
N ALA A 54 -0.31 9.68 0.54
CA ALA A 54 -0.85 8.32 0.57
C ALA A 54 0.27 7.28 0.62
N VAL A 55 -0.10 6.03 0.88
CA VAL A 55 0.81 4.88 0.79
C VAL A 55 0.50 4.12 -0.49
N ARG A 56 1.51 3.94 -1.33
CA ARG A 56 1.50 3.09 -2.52
C ARG A 56 2.02 1.70 -2.17
N VAL A 57 1.23 0.68 -2.47
CA VAL A 57 1.58 -0.74 -2.35
C VAL A 57 2.07 -1.23 -3.70
N SER A 58 3.20 -1.94 -3.74
CA SER A 58 3.83 -2.40 -4.98
C SER A 58 4.25 -3.86 -4.92
N ARG A 59 4.10 -4.55 -6.06
CA ARG A 59 4.48 -5.96 -6.23
C ARG A 59 5.99 -6.20 -6.24
N ASP A 60 6.79 -5.20 -6.62
CA ASP A 60 8.22 -5.30 -6.98
C ASP A 60 9.17 -5.63 -5.80
N GLY A 61 8.66 -6.29 -4.78
CA GLY A 61 9.42 -6.78 -3.63
C GLY A 61 8.85 -8.01 -2.97
N LYS A 62 8.09 -8.85 -3.70
CA LYS A 62 8.02 -10.27 -3.34
C LYS A 62 9.45 -10.81 -3.42
N ALA A 63 10.12 -10.83 -2.27
CA ALA A 63 11.30 -11.64 -2.05
C ALA A 63 10.91 -13.12 -2.14
#